data_AF-A0A1M5G2S7-F1
#
_entry.id   AF-A0A1M5G2S7-F1
#
_cell.length_a   1.000
_cell.length_b   1.000
_cell.length_c   1.000
_cell.angle_alpha   90.00
_cell.angle_beta   90.00
_cell.angle_gamma   90.00
#
_symmetry.space_group_name_H-M   'P 1'
#
loop_
_entity.id
_entity.type
_entity.pdbx_description
1 polymer ?
#
loop_
_entity_poly.entity_id
_entity_poly.type
_entity_poly.pdbx_seq_one_letter_code
_entity_poly.pdbx_strand_id
1 'polypeptide(L)'
;MLWPLLQQAVNPKKITPILHISFFLYTSPIFLSIWTNCPYFFKRGCYIVTTLTMTKAPQGNYTVKVPTKTYLRKYVTASLGAPIALNYSSTLGTLILSLLEMDSFSVNMNLVKQDTRLTSFDDCIEAVSSIKTMRYKGYSLTPTKIIAINRFLENAFIEDLYIHCKSSLKKREWRPGIEDGIRSFAEGCGIIIDEDISLDALKKAEWRFRKKKEERKLQTFVLPQRGTSAFAFC
;
A
#
# COMPACT_ATOMS: atom_id res chain seq x y z
N MET A 1 -23.13 67.17 8.32
CA MET A 1 -23.06 65.90 9.08
C MET A 1 -22.92 64.79 8.03
N LEU A 2 -21.83 64.12 7.74
CA LEU A 2 -20.52 63.88 8.34
C LEU A 2 -19.45 63.94 7.23
N TRP A 3 -18.28 64.44 7.59
CA TRP A 3 -17.07 64.63 6.79
C TRP A 3 -16.40 63.27 6.41
N PRO A 4 -15.54 63.23 5.36
CA PRO A 4 -15.01 62.04 4.70
C PRO A 4 -13.67 61.56 5.28
N LEU A 5 -13.22 60.36 4.87
CA LEU A 5 -11.83 59.93 4.99
C LEU A 5 -11.37 59.25 3.69
N LEU A 6 -10.75 60.07 2.86
CA LEU A 6 -9.62 59.74 2.00
C LEU A 6 -8.44 59.29 2.88
N GLN A 7 -7.79 58.18 2.53
CA GLN A 7 -6.33 57.96 2.49
C GLN A 7 -6.07 56.49 2.15
N GLN A 8 -5.66 56.18 0.91
CA GLN A 8 -4.25 55.98 0.53
C GLN A 8 -3.51 54.93 1.36
N ALA A 9 -3.30 53.76 0.76
CA ALA A 9 -2.08 52.98 0.95
C ALA A 9 -1.73 52.29 -0.38
N VAL A 10 -1.02 53.03 -1.23
CA VAL A 10 -0.16 52.49 -2.28
C VAL A 10 0.93 51.68 -1.58
N ASN A 11 1.02 50.39 -1.87
CA ASN A 11 2.18 49.58 -1.49
C ASN A 11 2.84 49.00 -2.75
N PRO A 12 4.05 49.44 -3.12
CA PRO A 12 4.76 48.97 -4.28
C PRO A 12 5.60 47.72 -3.94
N LYS A 13 5.99 47.00 -5.01
CA LYS A 13 6.98 45.91 -5.04
C LYS A 13 6.45 44.50 -4.72
N LYS A 14 6.10 43.77 -5.77
CA LYS A 14 6.69 42.45 -6.03
C LYS A 14 6.76 42.23 -7.54
N ILE A 15 7.93 42.58 -8.08
CA ILE A 15 8.41 42.21 -9.40
C ILE A 15 8.51 40.69 -9.41
N THR A 16 7.64 40.01 -10.14
CA THR A 16 7.81 38.61 -10.50
C THR A 16 8.72 38.54 -11.73
N PRO A 17 9.93 37.95 -11.64
CA PRO A 17 10.69 37.65 -12.84
C PRO A 17 10.00 36.50 -13.59
N ILE A 18 9.46 36.82 -14.77
CA ILE A 18 9.08 35.85 -15.79
C ILE A 18 10.39 35.26 -16.31
N LEU A 19 10.78 34.11 -15.75
CA LEU A 19 11.89 33.31 -16.25
C LEU A 19 11.40 32.57 -17.51
N HIS A 20 11.52 33.25 -18.65
CA HIS A 20 11.46 32.63 -19.97
C HIS A 20 12.69 31.72 -20.11
N ILE A 21 12.56 30.45 -19.74
CA ILE A 21 13.55 29.42 -20.08
C ILE A 21 13.26 29.00 -21.51
N SER A 22 13.92 29.66 -22.45
CA SER A 22 14.07 29.19 -23.83
C SER A 22 14.90 27.92 -23.83
N PHE A 23 14.23 26.77 -23.81
CA PHE A 23 14.84 25.46 -24.09
C PHE A 23 15.19 25.43 -25.59
N PHE A 24 16.44 25.73 -25.89
CA PHE A 24 17.06 25.45 -27.18
C PHE A 24 17.15 23.92 -27.35
N LEU A 25 16.19 23.34 -28.06
CA LEU A 25 16.30 21.98 -28.58
C LEU A 25 17.25 22.02 -29.78
N TYR A 26 18.54 21.82 -29.53
CA TYR A 26 19.48 21.40 -30.56
C TYR A 26 19.16 19.93 -30.89
N THR A 27 18.24 19.72 -31.82
CA THR A 27 17.99 18.41 -32.43
C THR A 27 19.13 18.12 -33.39
N SER A 28 20.12 17.35 -32.95
CA SER A 28 21.02 16.63 -33.85
C SER A 28 20.23 15.52 -34.57
N PRO A 29 20.13 15.51 -35.90
CA PRO A 29 19.28 14.58 -36.64
C PRO A 29 19.92 13.21 -36.92
N ILE A 30 20.93 12.80 -36.16
CA ILE A 30 21.71 11.57 -36.48
C ILE A 30 21.32 10.36 -35.61
N PHE A 31 20.53 10.54 -34.54
CA PHE A 31 20.17 9.44 -33.63
C PHE A 31 18.79 8.80 -33.87
N LEU A 32 18.14 9.10 -35.00
CA LEU A 32 16.76 8.65 -35.28
C LEU A 32 16.63 7.44 -36.25
N SER A 33 17.73 6.80 -36.67
CA SER A 33 17.66 5.69 -37.66
C SER A 33 18.08 4.31 -37.16
N ILE A 34 18.44 4.14 -35.89
CA ILE A 34 18.86 2.82 -35.35
C ILE A 34 17.74 2.12 -34.55
N TRP A 35 16.61 2.77 -34.30
CA TRP A 35 15.57 2.26 -33.38
C TRP A 35 14.33 1.62 -34.04
N THR A 36 14.32 1.43 -35.35
CA THR A 36 13.13 0.88 -36.05
C THR A 36 13.27 -0.56 -36.54
N ASN A 37 14.35 -1.28 -36.24
CA ASN A 37 14.53 -2.67 -36.70
C ASN A 37 15.13 -3.62 -35.65
N CYS A 38 14.52 -3.69 -34.47
CA CYS A 38 14.83 -4.74 -33.49
C CYS A 38 13.54 -5.33 -32.89
N PRO A 39 12.96 -6.40 -33.46
CA PRO A 39 11.69 -6.98 -33.01
C PRO A 39 11.75 -7.81 -31.72
N TYR A 40 12.84 -7.73 -30.93
CA TYR A 40 13.04 -8.62 -29.76
C TYR A 40 13.41 -7.94 -28.43
N PHE A 41 13.30 -6.61 -28.30
CA PHE A 41 13.85 -5.90 -27.13
C PHE A 41 12.86 -5.18 -26.19
N PHE A 42 11.56 -5.44 -26.28
CA PHE A 42 10.56 -4.78 -25.42
C PHE A 42 9.79 -5.76 -24.52
N LYS A 43 10.48 -6.35 -23.54
CA LYS A 43 9.86 -7.02 -22.38
C LYS A 43 10.78 -7.19 -21.17
N ARG A 44 11.79 -6.33 -21.03
CA ARG A 44 12.52 -6.22 -19.76
C ARG A 44 12.02 -4.98 -19.06
N GLY A 45 11.17 -5.21 -18.07
CA GLY A 45 10.56 -4.19 -17.24
C GLY A 45 11.60 -3.17 -16.82
N CYS A 46 11.31 -1.91 -17.11
CA CYS A 46 12.00 -0.79 -16.51
C CYS A 46 11.63 -0.85 -15.01
N TYR A 47 12.52 -1.41 -14.19
CA TYR A 47 12.34 -1.40 -12.75
C TYR A 47 12.54 0.04 -12.30
N ILE A 48 11.44 0.73 -12.04
CA ILE A 48 11.50 1.96 -11.27
C ILE A 48 12.04 1.52 -9.91
N VAL A 49 13.31 1.80 -9.66
CA VAL A 49 13.84 1.87 -8.31
C VAL A 49 13.08 3.04 -7.70
N THR A 50 11.92 2.75 -7.12
CA THR A 50 11.08 3.73 -6.44
C THR A 50 11.85 4.14 -5.21
N THR A 51 12.78 5.07 -5.39
CA THR A 51 13.33 5.87 -4.32
C THR A 51 12.13 6.48 -3.61
N LEU A 52 11.93 6.10 -2.35
CA LEU A 52 10.84 6.59 -1.53
C LEU A 52 10.94 8.12 -1.49
N THR A 53 10.09 8.81 -2.25
CA THR A 53 10.06 10.26 -2.25
C THR A 53 9.34 10.72 -0.99
N MET A 54 10.14 11.11 0.01
CA MET A 54 9.60 11.73 1.22
C MET A 54 9.33 13.20 0.96
N THR A 55 8.07 13.60 1.05
CA THR A 55 7.68 15.01 1.09
C THR A 55 7.43 15.40 2.53
N LYS A 56 8.21 16.37 3.04
CA LYS A 56 7.96 16.98 4.35
C LYS A 56 6.59 17.68 4.30
N ALA A 57 5.63 17.21 5.09
CA ALA A 57 4.35 17.90 5.21
C ALA A 57 4.54 19.20 6.02
N PRO A 58 3.77 20.27 5.74
CA PRO A 58 3.94 21.58 6.38
C PRO A 58 3.75 21.57 7.91
N GLN A 59 3.14 20.53 8.47
CA GLN A 59 2.78 20.43 9.89
C GLN A 59 3.73 19.58 10.76
N GLY A 60 4.95 19.28 10.30
CA GLY A 60 5.92 18.50 11.09
C GLY A 60 5.62 16.99 11.12
N ASN A 61 4.82 16.52 10.18
CA ASN A 61 4.55 15.10 9.96
C ASN A 61 5.35 14.58 8.75
N TYR A 62 5.67 13.29 8.79
CA TYR A 62 6.32 12.56 7.70
C TYR A 62 5.32 11.60 7.06
N THR A 63 5.33 11.55 5.73
CA THR A 63 4.54 10.61 4.95
C THR A 63 5.44 9.50 4.44
N VAL A 64 5.16 8.27 4.85
CA VAL A 64 5.76 7.03 4.34
C VAL A 64 4.83 6.49 3.26
N LYS A 65 5.38 6.26 2.06
CA LYS A 65 4.65 5.64 0.95
C LYS A 65 5.00 4.16 0.91
N VAL A 66 4.01 3.29 1.02
CA VAL A 66 4.21 1.83 0.95
C VAL A 66 3.67 1.34 -0.40
N PRO A 67 4.52 0.83 -1.31
CA PRO A 67 4.06 0.27 -2.59
C PRO A 67 3.16 -0.94 -2.38
N THR A 68 1.99 -0.93 -3.00
CA THR A 68 0.95 -1.97 -2.88
C THR A 68 0.14 -2.12 -4.16
N LYS A 69 -0.71 -3.14 -4.22
CA LYS A 69 -1.69 -3.30 -5.30
C LYS A 69 -2.88 -2.35 -5.13
N THR A 70 -3.51 -1.94 -6.23
CA THR A 70 -4.60 -0.96 -6.27
C THR A 70 -5.81 -1.38 -5.41
N TYR A 71 -6.26 -2.63 -5.51
CA TYR A 71 -7.39 -3.12 -4.70
C TYR A 71 -7.09 -3.14 -3.20
N LEU A 72 -5.82 -3.38 -2.81
CA LEU A 72 -5.41 -3.32 -1.40
C LEU A 72 -5.41 -1.89 -0.90
N ARG A 73 -4.94 -0.93 -1.70
CA ARG A 73 -5.01 0.49 -1.32
C ARG A 73 -6.47 0.90 -1.06
N LYS A 74 -7.38 0.54 -1.96
CA LYS A 74 -8.82 0.84 -1.83
C LYS A 74 -9.42 0.20 -0.58
N TYR A 75 -9.15 -1.09 -0.35
CA TYR A 75 -9.56 -1.81 0.86
C TYR A 75 -9.04 -1.15 2.16
N VAL A 76 -7.77 -0.80 2.21
CA VAL A 76 -7.17 -0.17 3.39
C VAL A 76 -7.72 1.24 3.60
N THR A 77 -7.94 1.99 2.53
CA THR A 77 -8.55 3.33 2.58
C THR A 77 -9.99 3.27 3.08
N ALA A 78 -10.76 2.26 2.65
CA ALA A 78 -12.14 2.07 3.11
C ALA A 78 -12.22 1.65 4.60
N SER A 79 -11.26 0.88 5.09
CA SER A 79 -11.27 0.35 6.46
C SER A 79 -10.65 1.30 7.50
N LEU A 80 -9.57 2.01 7.15
CA LEU A 80 -8.80 2.84 8.08
C LEU A 80 -8.84 4.34 7.74
N GLY A 81 -9.36 4.71 6.58
CA GLY A 81 -9.29 6.07 6.04
C GLY A 81 -7.94 6.37 5.34
N ALA A 82 -7.89 7.52 4.66
CA ALA A 82 -6.67 8.05 4.08
C ALA A 82 -6.48 9.53 4.49
N PRO A 83 -5.28 9.95 4.91
CA PRO A 83 -4.06 9.14 5.07
C PRO A 83 -4.07 8.25 6.32
N ILE A 84 -3.33 7.13 6.30
CA ILE A 84 -3.28 6.20 7.43
C ILE A 84 -2.40 6.76 8.54
N ALA A 85 -2.96 6.96 9.73
CA ALA A 85 -2.16 7.37 10.88
C ALA A 85 -1.33 6.19 11.43
N LEU A 86 0.01 6.34 11.44
CA LEU A 86 0.94 5.38 12.03
C LEU A 86 0.99 5.56 13.54
N ASN A 87 0.04 4.89 14.22
CA ASN A 87 -0.10 4.84 15.67
C ASN A 87 -0.08 3.38 16.16
N TYR A 88 0.25 3.19 17.44
CA TYR A 88 0.20 1.87 18.09
C TYR A 88 -1.22 1.36 18.36
N SER A 89 -2.24 2.19 18.14
CA SER A 89 -3.65 1.78 18.26
C SER A 89 -4.11 0.92 17.09
N SER A 90 -3.49 1.08 15.91
CA SER A 90 -3.81 0.28 14.72
C SER A 90 -2.84 -0.88 14.59
N THR A 91 -3.35 -2.08 14.29
CA THR A 91 -2.50 -3.25 14.00
C THR A 91 -1.61 -3.00 12.80
N LEU A 92 -2.14 -2.40 11.73
CA LEU A 92 -1.36 -2.05 10.54
C LEU A 92 -0.31 -0.98 10.88
N GLY A 93 -0.70 0.05 11.65
CA GLY A 93 0.22 1.09 12.10
C GLY A 93 1.39 0.52 12.92
N THR A 94 1.10 -0.36 13.87
CA THR A 94 2.11 -1.05 14.68
C THR A 94 3.03 -1.93 13.83
N LEU A 95 2.46 -2.68 12.88
CA LEU A 95 3.23 -3.52 11.97
C LEU A 95 4.18 -2.69 11.12
N ILE A 96 3.71 -1.61 10.49
CA ILE A 96 4.56 -0.72 9.69
C ILE A 96 5.64 -0.08 10.58
N LEU A 97 5.29 0.45 11.75
CA LEU A 97 6.24 1.05 12.69
C LEU A 97 7.31 0.05 13.18
N SER A 98 6.95 -1.23 13.32
CA SER A 98 7.89 -2.28 13.72
C SER A 98 8.86 -2.68 12.60
N LEU A 99 8.45 -2.46 11.35
CA LEU A 99 9.25 -2.74 10.16
C LEU A 99 10.03 -1.52 9.67
N LEU A 100 9.81 -0.32 10.20
CA LEU A 100 10.67 0.82 9.89
C LEU A 100 12.06 0.58 10.47
N GLU A 101 13.08 0.81 9.64
CA GLU A 101 14.48 0.77 10.03
C GLU A 101 15.09 2.16 9.93
N MET A 102 16.03 2.46 10.83
CA MET A 102 16.99 3.52 10.59
C MET A 102 17.89 3.08 9.43
N ASP A 103 18.26 4.04 8.59
CA ASP A 103 19.24 3.85 7.52
C ASP A 103 20.59 3.49 8.14
N SER A 104 20.74 2.20 8.46
CA SER A 104 22.03 1.62 8.75
C SER A 104 22.76 1.50 7.43
N PHE A 105 24.07 1.76 7.43
CA PHE A 105 24.92 1.55 6.27
C PHE A 105 24.96 0.06 5.95
N SER A 106 23.96 -0.44 5.24
CA SER A 106 23.96 -1.81 4.75
C SER A 106 24.97 -1.87 3.61
N VAL A 107 26.09 -2.55 3.85
CA VAL A 107 27.04 -2.92 2.80
C VAL A 107 26.24 -3.70 1.76
N ASN A 108 26.06 -3.10 0.59
CA ASN A 108 25.30 -3.66 -0.53
C ASN A 108 26.04 -4.90 -1.04
N MET A 109 25.76 -6.05 -0.43
CA MET A 109 26.15 -7.33 -1.01
C MET A 109 25.27 -7.54 -2.23
N ASN A 110 25.93 -7.58 -3.38
CA ASN A 110 25.35 -7.57 -4.72
C ASN A 110 24.28 -8.67 -4.87
N LEU A 111 23.00 -8.31 -4.66
CA LEU A 111 21.87 -9.24 -4.73
C LEU A 111 21.30 -9.24 -6.16
N VAL A 112 21.90 -10.06 -7.01
CA VAL A 112 21.42 -10.40 -8.38
C VAL A 112 20.08 -11.19 -8.36
N LYS A 113 19.38 -11.25 -7.22
CA LYS A 113 18.06 -11.85 -7.07
C LYS A 113 17.08 -10.81 -6.50
N GLN A 114 16.77 -9.78 -7.27
CA GLN A 114 15.59 -8.99 -6.96
C GLN A 114 14.35 -9.84 -7.24
N ASP A 115 13.55 -10.04 -6.20
CA ASP A 115 12.37 -10.90 -6.22
C ASP A 115 11.39 -10.39 -7.29
N THR A 116 11.05 -11.22 -8.28
CA THR A 116 10.12 -10.89 -9.38
C THR A 116 8.70 -10.55 -8.89
N ARG A 117 8.47 -10.56 -7.58
CA ARG A 117 7.20 -10.21 -6.93
C ARG A 117 6.98 -8.70 -6.80
N LEU A 118 8.05 -7.90 -6.91
CA LEU A 118 7.98 -6.43 -6.83
C LEU A 118 7.47 -5.78 -8.13
N THR A 119 7.36 -6.53 -9.23
CA THR A 119 6.98 -5.99 -10.55
C THR A 119 5.49 -5.65 -10.69
N SER A 120 4.67 -5.89 -9.66
CA SER A 120 3.19 -5.77 -9.74
C SER A 120 2.59 -4.77 -8.74
N PHE A 121 3.38 -3.80 -8.27
CA PHE A 121 2.88 -2.75 -7.38
C PHE A 121 2.63 -1.47 -8.17
N ASP A 122 1.37 -1.29 -8.57
CA ASP A 122 0.94 -0.15 -9.39
C ASP A 122 0.59 1.09 -8.55
N ASP A 123 0.47 0.92 -7.23
CA ASP A 123 -0.08 1.94 -6.33
C ASP A 123 0.71 2.07 -5.02
N CYS A 124 0.39 3.08 -4.23
CA CYS A 124 1.03 3.32 -2.94
C CYS A 124 0.00 3.68 -1.86
N ILE A 125 0.18 3.10 -0.67
CA ILE A 125 -0.50 3.51 0.54
C ILE A 125 0.29 4.63 1.20
N GLU A 126 -0.37 5.74 1.51
CA GLU A 126 0.22 6.86 2.24
C GLU A 126 -0.06 6.74 3.74
N ALA A 127 1.02 6.63 4.51
CA ALA A 127 0.97 6.49 5.96
C ALA A 127 1.70 7.67 6.61
N VAL A 128 1.05 8.35 7.55
CA VAL A 128 1.55 9.58 8.18
C VAL A 128 1.95 9.29 9.62
N SER A 129 3.12 9.77 10.03
CA SER A 129 3.56 9.73 11.42
C SER A 129 4.19 11.05 11.88
N SER A 130 4.27 11.20 13.20
CA SER A 130 4.93 12.34 13.81
C SER A 130 6.45 12.30 13.60
N ILE A 131 7.07 13.47 13.53
CA ILE A 131 8.54 13.61 13.51
C ILE A 131 9.22 12.91 14.69
N LYS A 132 8.59 12.91 15.87
CA LYS A 132 9.17 12.31 17.07
C LYS A 132 9.34 10.81 16.89
N THR A 133 8.30 10.13 16.42
CA THR A 133 8.34 8.67 16.19
C THR A 133 9.36 8.30 15.12
N MET A 134 9.39 9.04 14.01
CA MET A 134 10.27 8.76 12.87
C MET A 134 11.75 8.93 13.20
N ARG A 135 12.11 9.83 14.12
CA ARG A 135 13.51 10.00 14.57
C ARG A 135 14.08 8.74 15.24
N TYR A 136 13.25 7.97 15.95
CA TYR A 136 13.71 6.76 16.65
C TYR A 136 13.60 5.49 15.81
N LYS A 137 12.57 5.41 14.95
CA LYS A 137 12.31 4.21 14.14
C LYS A 137 13.02 4.23 12.79
N GLY A 138 13.36 5.40 12.29
CA GLY A 138 13.85 5.58 10.93
C GLY A 138 12.72 5.69 9.91
N TYR A 139 13.09 5.67 8.64
CA TYR A 139 12.22 6.08 7.53
C TYR A 139 12.31 5.17 6.31
N SER A 140 13.20 4.17 6.30
CA SER A 140 13.34 3.25 5.17
C SER A 140 12.56 1.96 5.36
N LEU A 141 12.03 1.47 4.26
CA LEU A 141 11.42 0.15 4.14
C LEU A 141 12.20 -0.64 3.09
N THR A 142 12.82 -1.74 3.52
CA THR A 142 13.48 -2.64 2.58
C THR A 142 12.43 -3.39 1.75
N PRO A 143 12.78 -3.84 0.52
CA PRO A 143 11.83 -4.54 -0.35
C PRO A 143 11.21 -5.79 0.30
N THR A 144 12.00 -6.53 1.09
CA THR A 144 11.53 -7.70 1.84
C THR A 144 10.41 -7.35 2.82
N LYS A 145 10.51 -6.18 3.46
CA LYS A 145 9.50 -5.70 4.40
C LYS A 145 8.24 -5.22 3.69
N ILE A 146 8.39 -4.57 2.55
CA ILE A 146 7.26 -4.20 1.69
C ILE A 146 6.47 -5.46 1.27
N ILE A 147 7.18 -6.54 0.92
CA ILE A 147 6.55 -7.85 0.62
C ILE A 147 5.82 -8.40 1.85
N ALA A 148 6.42 -8.32 3.04
CA ALA A 148 5.79 -8.78 4.28
C ALA A 148 4.50 -8.00 4.59
N ILE A 149 4.52 -6.66 4.45
CA ILE A 149 3.34 -5.80 4.63
C ILE A 149 2.24 -6.17 3.63
N ASN A 150 2.58 -6.31 2.35
CA ASN A 150 1.60 -6.69 1.33
C ASN A 150 0.98 -8.06 1.61
N ARG A 151 1.77 -9.06 2.01
CA ARG A 151 1.24 -10.38 2.40
C ARG A 151 0.30 -10.29 3.61
N PHE A 152 0.63 -9.45 4.58
CA PHE A 152 -0.24 -9.22 5.73
C PHE A 152 -1.58 -8.61 5.28
N LEU A 153 -1.53 -7.57 4.44
CA LEU A 153 -2.74 -6.93 3.89
C LEU A 153 -3.57 -7.88 3.05
N GLU A 154 -2.96 -8.70 2.20
CA GLU A 154 -3.65 -9.73 1.42
C GLU A 154 -4.35 -10.76 2.31
N ASN A 155 -3.70 -11.22 3.38
CA ASN A 155 -4.32 -12.16 4.31
C ASN A 155 -5.51 -11.54 5.04
N ALA A 156 -5.37 -10.30 5.52
CA ALA A 156 -6.45 -9.57 6.19
C ALA A 156 -7.64 -9.35 5.23
N PHE A 157 -7.35 -8.90 4.00
CA PHE A 157 -8.36 -8.73 2.94
C PHE A 157 -9.15 -10.01 2.68
N ILE A 158 -8.46 -11.16 2.53
CA ILE A 158 -9.12 -12.44 2.26
C ILE A 158 -9.97 -12.90 3.46
N GLU A 159 -9.49 -12.66 4.68
CA GLU A 159 -10.22 -13.00 5.90
C GLU A 159 -11.53 -12.19 6.02
N ASP A 160 -11.45 -10.87 5.80
CA ASP A 160 -12.60 -9.98 5.85
C ASP A 160 -13.60 -10.28 4.73
N LEU A 161 -13.10 -10.57 3.52
CA LEU A 161 -13.92 -11.03 2.40
C LEU A 161 -14.71 -12.30 2.78
N TYR A 162 -14.05 -13.28 3.37
CA TYR A 162 -14.69 -14.52 3.82
C TYR A 162 -15.75 -14.26 4.91
N ILE A 163 -15.43 -13.41 5.90
CA ILE A 163 -16.37 -13.05 6.97
C ILE A 163 -17.60 -12.33 6.40
N HIS A 164 -17.39 -11.41 5.46
CA HIS A 164 -18.46 -10.68 4.80
C HIS A 164 -19.36 -11.63 4.00
N CYS A 165 -18.80 -12.45 3.11
CA CYS A 165 -19.55 -13.45 2.33
C CYS A 165 -20.37 -14.38 3.23
N LYS A 166 -19.75 -14.89 4.31
CA LYS A 166 -20.43 -15.75 5.27
C LYS A 166 -21.59 -15.03 5.99
N SER A 167 -21.43 -13.76 6.30
CA SER A 167 -22.47 -12.96 6.97
C SER A 167 -23.63 -12.63 6.03
N SER A 168 -23.34 -12.33 4.76
CA SER A 168 -24.34 -12.04 3.74
C SER A 168 -25.19 -13.27 3.40
N LEU A 169 -24.61 -14.47 3.40
CA LEU A 169 -25.34 -15.73 3.19
C LEU A 169 -26.36 -16.05 4.30
N LYS A 170 -26.11 -15.63 5.54
CA LYS A 170 -27.02 -15.88 6.66
C LYS A 170 -28.27 -15.00 6.63
N LYS A 171 -28.17 -13.80 6.06
CA LYS A 171 -29.24 -12.79 6.09
C LYS A 171 -30.30 -12.98 5.02
N ARG A 172 -30.06 -13.80 3.99
CA ARG A 172 -30.98 -13.99 2.87
C ARG A 172 -31.39 -15.45 2.79
N GLU A 173 -32.64 -15.72 3.16
CA GLU A 173 -33.26 -17.06 3.16
C GLU A 173 -33.45 -17.62 1.73
N TRP A 174 -33.48 -16.75 0.71
CA TRP A 174 -33.53 -17.10 -0.71
C TRP A 174 -32.22 -16.69 -1.41
N ARG A 175 -31.31 -17.66 -1.49
CA ARG A 175 -29.91 -17.61 -1.96
C ARG A 175 -29.53 -16.52 -2.98
N PRO A 176 -28.82 -15.46 -2.58
CA PRO A 176 -27.76 -14.90 -3.41
C PRO A 176 -26.54 -15.83 -3.38
N GLY A 177 -25.81 -15.90 -4.49
CA GLY A 177 -24.58 -16.68 -4.57
C GLY A 177 -23.46 -16.06 -3.74
N ILE A 178 -22.37 -16.81 -3.54
CA ILE A 178 -21.10 -16.25 -3.02
C ILE A 178 -20.67 -15.03 -3.85
N GLU A 179 -21.00 -15.03 -5.13
CA GLU A 179 -20.69 -13.95 -6.08
C GLU A 179 -21.28 -12.61 -5.67
N ASP A 180 -22.53 -12.59 -5.22
CA ASP A 180 -23.19 -11.35 -4.78
C ASP A 180 -22.56 -10.82 -3.49
N GLY A 181 -22.13 -11.71 -2.60
CA GLY A 181 -21.37 -11.35 -1.41
C GLY A 181 -20.02 -10.71 -1.75
N ILE A 182 -19.33 -11.25 -2.75
CA ILE A 182 -18.07 -10.68 -3.25
C ILE A 182 -18.32 -9.30 -3.91
N ARG A 183 -19.37 -9.17 -4.72
CA ARG A 183 -19.74 -7.89 -5.37
C ARG A 183 -20.09 -6.82 -4.34
N SER A 184 -20.92 -7.16 -3.36
CA SER A 184 -21.29 -6.25 -2.28
C SER A 184 -20.09 -5.82 -1.42
N PHE A 185 -19.15 -6.74 -1.17
CA PHE A 185 -17.91 -6.40 -0.47
C PHE A 185 -17.02 -5.46 -1.30
N ALA A 186 -16.85 -5.75 -2.60
CA ALA A 186 -16.06 -4.93 -3.51
C ALA A 186 -16.65 -3.51 -3.63
N GLU A 187 -17.96 -3.39 -3.78
CA GLU A 187 -18.69 -2.13 -3.80
C GLU A 187 -18.48 -1.34 -2.50
N GLY A 188 -18.60 -2.00 -1.34
CA GLY A 188 -18.34 -1.37 -0.04
C GLY A 188 -16.91 -0.85 0.15
N CYS A 189 -15.94 -1.43 -0.56
CA CYS A 189 -14.54 -0.98 -0.55
C CYS A 189 -14.19 -0.05 -1.72
N GLY A 190 -15.11 0.22 -2.65
CA GLY A 190 -14.84 0.97 -3.89
C GLY A 190 -13.92 0.24 -4.89
N ILE A 191 -13.82 -1.09 -4.80
CA ILE A 191 -13.02 -1.95 -5.69
C ILE A 191 -13.82 -2.20 -6.96
N ILE A 192 -13.21 -1.93 -8.12
CA ILE A 192 -13.81 -2.16 -9.44
C ILE A 192 -13.40 -3.56 -9.89
N ILE A 193 -14.38 -4.45 -10.00
CA ILE A 193 -14.18 -5.83 -10.44
C ILE A 193 -13.77 -5.82 -11.92
N ASP A 194 -12.85 -6.70 -12.29
CA ASP A 194 -12.25 -6.86 -13.62
C ASP A 194 -11.22 -5.77 -14.02
N GLU A 195 -11.28 -4.58 -13.41
CA GLU A 195 -10.22 -3.56 -13.52
C GLU A 195 -9.12 -3.75 -12.47
N ASP A 196 -9.48 -3.76 -11.18
CA ASP A 196 -8.50 -3.87 -10.09
C ASP A 196 -8.14 -5.33 -9.77
N ILE A 197 -9.14 -6.23 -9.84
CA ILE A 197 -9.01 -7.65 -9.57
C ILE A 197 -10.15 -8.44 -10.24
N SER A 198 -9.82 -9.58 -10.86
CA SER A 198 -10.84 -10.41 -11.51
C SER A 198 -11.71 -11.15 -10.50
N LEU A 199 -13.00 -11.30 -10.84
CA LEU A 199 -13.96 -12.00 -9.98
C LEU A 199 -13.53 -13.45 -9.67
N ASP A 200 -12.94 -14.13 -10.66
CA ASP A 200 -12.46 -15.50 -10.51
C ASP A 200 -11.28 -15.62 -9.54
N ALA A 201 -10.41 -14.60 -9.49
CA ALA A 201 -9.32 -14.57 -8.52
C ALA A 201 -9.87 -14.47 -7.09
N LEU A 202 -10.89 -13.62 -6.88
CA LEU A 202 -11.56 -13.48 -5.58
C LEU A 202 -12.28 -14.76 -5.15
N LYS A 203 -13.02 -15.41 -6.06
CA LYS A 203 -13.66 -16.72 -5.80
C LYS A 203 -12.64 -17.78 -5.38
N LYS A 204 -11.52 -17.89 -6.11
CA LYS A 204 -10.44 -18.83 -5.79
C LYS A 204 -9.78 -18.51 -4.45
N ALA A 205 -9.58 -17.24 -4.13
CA ALA A 205 -9.00 -16.80 -2.87
C ALA A 205 -9.89 -17.14 -1.66
N GLU A 206 -11.19 -16.84 -1.73
CA GLU A 206 -12.17 -17.21 -0.70
C GLU A 206 -12.20 -18.72 -0.49
N TRP A 207 -12.30 -19.50 -1.58
CA TRP A 207 -12.39 -20.95 -1.50
C TRP A 207 -11.15 -21.56 -0.83
N ARG A 208 -9.95 -21.09 -1.19
CA ARG A 208 -8.67 -21.52 -0.59
C ARG A 208 -8.63 -21.20 0.89
N PHE A 209 -9.08 -20.00 1.27
CA PHE A 209 -9.12 -19.59 2.67
C PHE A 209 -10.10 -20.44 3.48
N ARG A 210 -11.29 -20.72 2.93
CA ARG A 210 -12.28 -21.60 3.55
C ARG A 210 -11.71 -23.00 3.80
N LYS A 211 -11.06 -23.60 2.80
CA LYS A 211 -10.40 -24.92 2.94
C LYS A 211 -9.31 -24.92 4.00
N LYS A 212 -8.41 -23.93 3.97
CA LYS A 212 -7.36 -23.77 4.98
C LYS A 212 -7.91 -23.59 6.40
N LYS A 213 -9.07 -22.93 6.55
CA LYS A 213 -9.74 -22.74 7.84
C LYS A 213 -10.39 -24.02 8.35
N GLU A 214 -10.95 -24.85 7.47
CA GLU A 214 -11.47 -26.18 7.79
C GLU A 214 -10.33 -27.11 8.26
N GLU A 215 -9.21 -27.15 7.54
CA GLU A 215 -8.02 -27.94 7.90
C GLU A 215 -7.47 -27.57 9.28
N ARG A 216 -7.34 -26.27 9.57
CA ARG A 216 -6.87 -25.79 10.89
C ARG A 216 -7.77 -26.25 12.04
N LYS A 217 -9.10 -26.26 11.84
CA LYS A 217 -10.04 -26.74 12.86
C LYS A 217 -9.88 -28.23 13.15
N LEU A 218 -9.68 -29.03 12.09
CA LEU A 218 -9.44 -30.47 12.22
C LEU A 218 -8.13 -30.74 12.95
N GLN A 219 -7.07 -29.98 12.67
CA GLN A 219 -5.79 -30.11 13.38
C GLN A 219 -5.89 -29.78 14.87
N THR A 220 -6.65 -28.76 15.24
CA THR A 220 -6.88 -28.43 16.66
C THR A 220 -7.58 -29.56 17.42
N PHE A 221 -8.43 -30.34 16.74
CA PHE A 221 -9.14 -31.46 17.37
C PHE A 221 -8.27 -32.71 17.57
N VAL A 222 -7.19 -32.88 16.80
CA VAL A 222 -6.39 -34.11 16.74
C VAL A 222 -5.19 -34.10 17.69
N LEU A 223 -4.90 -32.99 18.41
CA LEU A 223 -3.86 -32.99 19.43
C LEU A 223 -4.44 -33.46 20.77
N PRO A 224 -4.24 -34.73 21.19
CA PRO A 224 -4.54 -35.13 22.55
C PRO A 224 -3.70 -34.26 23.48
N GLN A 225 -4.31 -33.75 24.54
CA GLN A 225 -3.59 -33.06 25.60
C GLN A 225 -2.53 -34.02 26.13
N ARG A 226 -1.30 -33.93 25.60
CA ARG A 226 -0.13 -34.57 26.21
C ARG A 226 -0.07 -33.98 27.60
N GLY A 227 -0.42 -34.81 28.58
CA GLY A 227 -0.58 -34.42 29.97
C GLY A 227 0.57 -33.52 30.37
N THR A 228 0.22 -32.34 30.88
CA THR A 228 1.08 -31.55 31.75
C THR A 228 1.40 -32.41 32.97
N SER A 229 2.37 -33.32 32.83
CA SER A 229 3.06 -33.91 33.96
C SER A 229 3.69 -32.76 34.72
N ALA A 230 3.16 -32.51 35.91
CA ALA A 230 3.59 -31.47 36.82
C ALA A 230 5.12 -31.47 36.97
N PHE A 231 5.78 -30.45 36.40
CA PHE A 231 7.09 -30.04 36.89
C PHE A 231 6.86 -29.34 38.22
N ALA A 232 6.76 -30.15 39.28
CA ALA A 232 6.97 -29.69 40.63
C ALA A 232 8.43 -29.25 40.74
N PHE A 233 8.67 -27.94 40.67
CA PHE A 233 9.93 -27.37 41.13
C PHE A 233 9.87 -27.35 42.67
N CYS A 234 10.64 -28.25 43.28
CA CYS A 234 11.06 -28.16 44.67
C CYS A 234 12.16 -27.10 44.82
#